data_AF-A0A4R0GLK9-F1
#
_entry.id   AF-A0A4R0GLK9-F1
#
_cell.length_a   1.000
_cell.length_b   1.000
_cell.length_c   1.000
_cell.angle_alpha   90.00
_cell.angle_beta   90.00
_cell.angle_gamma   90.00
#
_symmetry.space_group_name_H-M   'P 1'
#
loop_
_entity.id
_entity.type
_entity.pdbx_description
1 polymer ?
#
loop_
_entity_poly.entity_id
_entity_poly.type
_entity_poly.pdbx_seq_one_letter_code
_entity_poly.pdbx_strand_id
1 'polypeptide(L)'
;MRHANLTINILIGLLCFVASFFIVLFPLGGLVEYLSQISNDFLNRTGLGFADGEADPSFLWVLFLLMLVVTALLMFIIQKLRRKYQ
;
A
#
# COMPACT_ATOMS: atom_id res chain seq x y z
N MET A 1 8.57 -22.70 -21.31
CA MET A 1 7.51 -21.64 -21.32
C MET A 1 7.02 -21.21 -19.92
N ARG A 2 7.18 -22.02 -18.85
CA ARG A 2 6.68 -21.68 -17.49
C ARG A 2 7.45 -20.53 -16.80
N HIS A 3 8.76 -20.44 -17.02
CA HIS A 3 9.61 -19.38 -16.45
C HIS A 3 9.30 -17.99 -17.02
N ALA A 4 9.04 -17.87 -18.34
CA ALA A 4 8.69 -16.59 -18.96
C ALA A 4 7.39 -15.99 -18.37
N ASN A 5 6.39 -16.83 -18.09
CA ASN A 5 5.15 -16.39 -17.44
C ASN A 5 5.36 -15.96 -15.98
N LEU A 6 6.30 -16.59 -15.25
CA LEU A 6 6.66 -16.16 -13.90
C LEU A 6 7.37 -14.81 -13.91
N THR A 7 8.34 -14.62 -14.80
CA THR A 7 9.06 -13.35 -14.95
C THR A 7 8.11 -12.20 -15.29
N ILE A 8 7.16 -12.42 -16.21
CA ILE A 8 6.16 -11.40 -16.58
C ILE A 8 5.25 -11.07 -15.40
N ASN A 9 4.78 -12.06 -14.64
CA ASN A 9 3.95 -11.80 -13.46
C ASN A 9 4.71 -11.03 -12.37
N ILE A 10 5.99 -11.34 -12.15
CA ILE A 10 6.84 -10.60 -11.20
C ILE A 10 7.04 -9.16 -11.68
N LEU A 11 7.30 -8.95 -12.97
CA LEU A 11 7.47 -7.62 -13.55
C LEU A 11 6.20 -6.77 -13.40
N ILE A 12 5.03 -7.36 -13.67
CA ILE A 12 3.73 -6.71 -13.48
C ILE A 12 3.50 -6.39 -12.01
N GLY A 13 3.82 -7.31 -11.09
CA GLY A 13 3.71 -7.08 -9.65
C GLY A 13 4.59 -5.93 -9.17
N LEU A 14 5.84 -5.87 -9.65
CA LEU A 14 6.76 -4.77 -9.37
C LEU A 14 6.22 -3.43 -9.90
N LEU A 15 5.70 -3.42 -11.13
CA LEU A 15 5.11 -2.23 -11.74
C LEU A 15 3.88 -1.75 -10.95
N CYS A 16 3.02 -2.67 -10.50
CA CYS A 16 1.87 -2.36 -9.65
C CYS A 16 2.29 -1.80 -8.29
N PHE A 17 3.38 -2.30 -7.71
CA PHE A 17 3.93 -1.78 -6.45
C PHE A 17 4.49 -0.37 -6.60
N VAL A 18 5.21 -0.09 -7.70
CA VAL A 18 5.67 1.27 -8.00
C VAL A 18 4.46 2.19 -8.24
N ALA A 19 3.48 1.74 -9.02
CA ALA A 19 2.26 2.52 -9.27
C ALA A 19 1.46 2.79 -7.98
N SER A 20 1.39 1.82 -7.06
CA SER A 20 0.69 1.99 -5.80
C SER A 20 1.33 3.06 -4.92
N PHE A 21 2.66 3.23 -4.94
CA PHE A 21 3.32 4.35 -4.26
C PHE A 21 2.76 5.70 -4.72
N PHE A 22 2.68 5.93 -6.04
CA PHE A 22 2.14 7.18 -6.58
C PHE A 22 0.64 7.36 -6.30
N ILE A 23 -0.15 6.28 -6.38
CA ILE A 23 -1.58 6.32 -6.06
C ILE A 23 -1.80 6.60 -4.56
N VAL A 24 -0.97 6.03 -3.70
CA VAL A 24 -1.12 6.27 -2.27
C VAL A 24 -0.69 7.69 -1.90
N LEU A 25 0.39 8.19 -2.51
CA LEU A 25 0.97 9.48 -2.14
C LEU A 25 0.21 10.69 -2.70
N PHE A 26 -0.33 10.59 -3.92
CA PHE A 26 -1.03 11.71 -4.57
C PHE A 26 -2.55 11.68 -4.32
N PRO A 27 -3.34 10.76 -4.90
CA PRO A 27 -4.80 10.79 -4.74
C PRO A 27 -5.29 10.30 -3.36
N LEU A 28 -4.52 9.45 -2.67
CA LEU A 28 -4.90 8.95 -1.34
C LEU A 28 -4.09 9.58 -0.20
N GLY A 29 -3.33 10.65 -0.45
CA GLY A 29 -2.48 11.27 0.56
C GLY A 29 -3.25 11.70 1.82
N GLY A 30 -4.43 12.32 1.62
CA GLY A 30 -5.31 12.68 2.75
C GLY A 30 -5.88 11.47 3.52
N LEU A 31 -6.01 10.31 2.85
CA LEU A 31 -6.41 9.07 3.50
C LEU A 31 -5.29 8.48 4.36
N VAL A 32 -4.05 8.56 3.89
CA VAL A 32 -2.85 8.19 4.67
C VAL A 32 -2.74 9.07 5.90
N GLU A 33 -2.91 10.38 5.74
CA GLU A 33 -2.83 11.35 6.84
C GLU A 33 -3.92 11.10 7.89
N TYR A 34 -5.17 10.90 7.46
CA TYR A 34 -6.28 10.57 8.34
C TYR A 34 -6.06 9.25 9.12
N LEU A 35 -5.62 8.20 8.42
CA LEU A 35 -5.36 6.90 9.06
C LEU A 35 -4.13 6.94 9.97
N SER A 36 -3.13 7.76 9.64
CA SER A 36 -1.97 8.00 10.48
C SER A 36 -2.37 8.71 11.77
N GLN A 37 -3.24 9.72 11.71
CA GLN A 37 -3.79 10.38 12.90
C GLN A 37 -4.56 9.40 13.79
N ILE A 38 -5.45 8.59 13.22
CA ILE A 38 -6.18 7.56 13.99
C ILE A 38 -5.23 6.55 14.63
N SER A 39 -4.23 6.09 13.88
CA SER A 39 -3.27 5.13 14.37
C SER A 39 -2.42 5.72 15.50
N ASN A 40 -2.03 6.99 15.39
CA ASN A 40 -1.31 7.71 16.45
C ASN A 40 -2.19 7.88 17.70
N ASP A 41 -3.46 8.25 17.55
CA ASP A 41 -4.40 8.38 18.67
C ASP A 41 -4.59 7.04 19.40
N PHE A 42 -4.65 5.93 18.65
CA PHE A 42 -4.72 4.61 19.22
C PHE A 42 -3.44 4.22 19.97
N LEU A 43 -2.26 4.51 19.40
CA LEU A 43 -0.96 4.28 20.03
C LEU A 43 -0.79 5.10 21.30
N ASN A 44 -1.18 6.38 21.28
CA ASN A 44 -1.16 7.26 22.44
C ASN A 44 -2.11 6.77 23.55
N ARG A 45 -3.32 6.31 23.21
CA ARG A 45 -4.27 5.74 24.18
C ARG A 45 -3.80 4.43 24.81
N THR A 46 -3.02 3.63 24.08
CA THR A 46 -2.48 2.35 24.57
C THR A 46 -1.16 2.51 25.34
N GLY A 47 -0.63 3.74 25.44
CA GLY A 47 0.66 4.01 26.09
C GLY A 47 1.86 3.49 25.29
N LEU A 48 1.65 3.05 24.05
CA LEU A 48 2.67 2.61 23.10
C LEU A 48 3.10 3.73 22.14
N GLY A 49 2.55 4.94 22.32
CA GLY A 49 2.91 6.14 21.59
C GLY A 49 4.32 6.60 21.94
N PHE A 50 5.33 6.01 21.32
CA PHE A 50 6.74 6.42 21.40
C PHE A 50 7.02 7.64 20.51
N ALA A 51 6.23 8.70 20.63
CA ALA A 51 6.43 9.93 19.86
C ALA A 51 6.58 11.12 20.82
N ASP A 52 7.81 11.33 21.26
CA ASP A 52 8.30 12.65 21.66
C ASP A 52 8.22 13.58 20.43
N GLY A 53 7.05 14.17 20.20
CA GLY A 53 6.85 15.48 19.56
C GLY A 53 7.21 15.74 18.09
N GLU A 54 8.04 14.93 17.40
CA GLU A 54 8.66 15.39 16.14
C GLU A 54 8.39 14.56 14.88
N ALA A 55 7.95 13.30 14.98
CA ALA A 55 7.63 12.48 13.81
C ALA A 55 6.42 11.59 14.06
N ASP A 56 5.46 11.56 13.13
CA ASP A 56 4.30 10.67 13.18
C ASP A 56 4.73 9.20 13.00
N PRO A 57 4.87 8.40 14.07
CA PRO A 57 5.45 7.05 13.98
C PRO A 57 4.60 6.11 13.13
N SER A 58 3.29 6.40 13.01
CA SER A 58 2.36 5.62 12.22
C SER A 58 2.39 5.92 10.73
N PHE A 59 2.93 7.05 10.29
CA PHE A 59 2.81 7.49 8.88
C PHE A 59 3.43 6.46 7.92
N LEU A 60 4.68 6.04 8.17
CA LEU A 60 5.38 5.09 7.29
C LEU A 60 4.70 3.71 7.26
N TRP A 61 4.20 3.25 8.41
CA TRP A 61 3.51 1.97 8.49
C TRP A 61 2.13 2.00 7.81
N VAL A 62 1.37 3.07 8.00
CA VAL A 62 0.08 3.29 7.33
C VAL A 62 0.27 3.43 5.82
N LEU A 63 1.27 4.20 5.39
CA LEU A 63 1.65 4.36 3.99
C LEU A 63 1.97 2.99 3.36
N PHE A 64 2.85 2.22 4.00
CA PHE A 64 3.26 0.90 3.51
C PHE A 64 2.07 -0.07 3.42
N LEU A 65 1.20 -0.09 4.45
CA LEU A 65 0.02 -0.97 4.48
C LEU A 65 -0.97 -0.61 3.37
N LEU A 66 -1.23 0.69 3.15
CA LEU A 66 -2.05 1.17 2.03
C LEU A 66 -1.44 0.81 0.68
N MET A 67 -0.11 0.93 0.52
CA MET A 67 0.56 0.51 -0.71
C MET A 67 0.35 -0.97 -1.00
N LEU A 68 0.44 -1.84 0.02
CA LEU A 68 0.17 -3.27 -0.15
C LEU A 68 -1.29 -3.54 -0.55
N VAL A 69 -2.25 -2.85 0.06
CA VAL A 69 -3.68 -2.98 -0.27
C VAL A 69 -3.95 -2.55 -1.72
N VAL A 70 -3.45 -1.39 -2.14
CA VAL A 70 -3.61 -0.90 -3.51
C VAL A 70 -2.92 -1.83 -4.52
N THR A 71 -1.74 -2.34 -4.19
CA THR A 71 -1.01 -3.30 -5.03
C THR A 71 -1.81 -4.60 -5.20
N ALA A 72 -2.38 -5.13 -4.13
CA ALA A 72 -3.22 -6.33 -4.16
C ALA A 72 -4.49 -6.10 -4.99
N LEU A 73 -5.14 -4.94 -4.86
CA LEU A 73 -6.29 -4.56 -5.67
C LEU A 73 -5.95 -4.47 -7.16
N LEU A 74 -4.85 -3.82 -7.52
CA LEU A 74 -4.37 -3.72 -8.91
C LEU A 74 -4.09 -5.11 -9.48
N MET A 75 -3.35 -5.95 -8.75
CA MET A 75 -3.09 -7.32 -9.19
C MET A 75 -4.37 -8.14 -9.33
N PHE A 76 -5.33 -7.99 -8.42
CA PHE A 76 -6.62 -8.67 -8.49
C PHE A 76 -7.41 -8.25 -9.74
N ILE A 77 -7.45 -6.95 -10.05
CA ILE A 77 -8.11 -6.43 -11.26
C ILE A 77 -7.43 -6.98 -12.52
N ILE A 78 -6.10 -6.97 -12.58
CA ILE A 78 -5.33 -7.50 -13.72
C ILE A 78 -5.60 -8.99 -13.90
N GLN A 79 -5.56 -9.78 -12.82
CA GLN A 79 -5.86 -11.22 -12.88
C GLN A 79 -7.30 -11.49 -13.29
N LYS A 80 -8.26 -10.67 -12.84
CA LYS A 80 -9.66 -10.77 -13.23
C LYS A 80 -9.86 -10.45 -14.71
N LEU A 81 -9.20 -9.40 -15.22
CA LEU A 81 -9.23 -9.04 -16.64
C LEU A 81 -8.59 -10.13 -17.50
N ARG A 82 -7.44 -10.68 -17.08
CA ARG A 82 -6.77 -11.77 -17.78
C ARG A 82 -7.64 -13.02 -17.87
N ARG A 83 -8.36 -13.37 -16.79
CA ARG A 83 -9.33 -14.47 -16.78
C ARG A 83 -10.56 -14.22 -17.65
N LYS A 84 -10.92 -12.96 -17.89
CA LYS A 84 -12.06 -12.59 -18.74
C LYS A 84 -11.70 -12.57 -20.24
N TYR A 85 -10.43 -12.32 -20.55
CA TYR A 85 -9.92 -12.23 -21.93
C TYR A 85 -9.25 -13.51 -22.44
N GLN A 86 -8.97 -14.48 -21.56
CA GLN A 86 -8.64 -15.87 -21.93
C GLN A 86 -9.92 -16.68 -22.08
#